data_AF-Q0CUM2-F1
#
_entry.id   AF-Q0CUM2-F1
#
_cell.length_a   1.000
_cell.length_b   1.000
_cell.length_c   1.000
_cell.angle_alpha   90.00
_cell.angle_beta   90.00
_cell.angle_gamma   90.00
#
_symmetry.space_group_name_H-M   'P 1'
#
loop_
_entity.id
_entity.type
_entity.pdbx_description
1 polymer ?
#
loop_
_entity_poly.entity_id
_entity_poly.type
_entity_poly.pdbx_seq_one_letter_code
_entity_poly.pdbx_strand_id
1 'polypeptide(L)'
;MAALVQALYRKPHVARHAKHLRLTKWCTEDQLRDNDDPHSDDEPRRQRPTVDEALMRTVLKKVCPHPEEQTKWMGHLKRANLDAWVALLLPALPNLQTIILSVPQQDPTFFRKTLIQLVNAKIQVDNTPALSKLHSVSLITQTSDDAFESEKDAACAVPFFKLPSMRKVAGSSVRDPSDASMQRWTDGLGLTPHSSSVTQLEVDCGVSNEGISWWTMFCRRLESFEVRFGDPAA
;
A
#
# COMPACT_ATOMS: atom_id res chain seq x y z
N MET A 1 -8.11 13.07 -2.24
CA MET A 1 -8.27 11.60 -2.36
C MET A 1 -9.72 11.17 -2.62
N ALA A 2 -10.68 11.52 -1.75
CA ALA A 2 -12.07 11.06 -1.84
C ALA A 2 -12.76 11.27 -3.21
N ALA A 3 -12.62 12.46 -3.82
CA ALA A 3 -13.22 12.76 -5.11
C ALA A 3 -12.67 11.86 -6.24
N LEU A 4 -11.35 11.61 -6.24
CA LEU A 4 -10.69 10.74 -7.22
C LEU A 4 -11.21 9.30 -7.12
N VAL A 5 -11.21 8.73 -5.91
CA VAL A 5 -11.69 7.35 -5.68
C VAL A 5 -13.13 7.20 -6.16
N GLN A 6 -14.02 8.10 -5.73
CA GLN A 6 -15.41 8.06 -6.16
C GLN A 6 -15.56 8.23 -7.69
N ALA A 7 -14.77 9.10 -8.32
CA ALA A 7 -14.78 9.27 -9.77
C ALA A 7 -14.35 7.99 -10.51
N LEU A 8 -13.33 7.28 -10.03
CA LEU A 8 -12.88 6.01 -10.61
C LEU A 8 -13.96 4.94 -10.54
N TYR A 9 -14.67 4.82 -9.41
CA TYR A 9 -15.79 3.89 -9.28
C TYR A 9 -17.01 4.26 -10.11
N ARG A 10 -17.26 5.56 -10.35
CA ARG A 10 -18.31 6.01 -11.28
C ARG A 10 -17.93 5.80 -12.74
N LYS A 11 -16.64 5.80 -13.07
CA LYS A 11 -16.11 5.70 -14.44
C LYS A 11 -15.11 4.54 -14.58
N PRO A 12 -15.55 3.28 -14.47
CA PRO A 12 -14.67 2.11 -14.56
C PRO A 12 -13.95 1.99 -15.92
N HIS A 13 -14.53 2.56 -16.98
CA HIS A 13 -13.89 2.64 -18.30
C HIS A 13 -12.67 3.58 -18.33
N VAL A 14 -12.60 4.57 -17.44
CA VAL A 14 -11.39 5.38 -17.27
C VAL A 14 -10.39 4.63 -16.40
N ALA A 15 -10.86 4.07 -15.29
CA ALA A 15 -10.01 3.40 -14.31
C ALA A 15 -9.20 2.23 -14.90
N ARG A 16 -9.75 1.51 -15.88
CA ARG A 16 -9.03 0.43 -16.61
C ARG A 16 -7.82 0.90 -17.41
N HIS A 17 -7.68 2.18 -17.72
CA HIS A 17 -6.54 2.71 -18.47
C HIS A 17 -5.36 3.06 -17.56
N ALA A 18 -5.60 3.22 -16.26
CA ALA A 18 -4.54 3.51 -15.31
C ALA A 18 -3.71 2.24 -15.05
N LYS A 19 -2.43 2.32 -15.46
CA LYS A 19 -1.42 1.26 -15.34
C LYS A 19 -0.40 1.53 -14.24
N HIS A 20 -0.28 2.77 -13.80
CA HIS A 20 0.74 3.21 -12.86
C HIS A 20 0.08 3.97 -11.72
N LEU A 21 0.41 3.59 -10.49
CA LEU A 21 -0.05 4.27 -9.28
C LEU A 21 1.17 4.71 -8.48
N ARG A 22 1.23 6.00 -8.15
CA ARG A 22 2.26 6.56 -7.28
C ARG A 22 1.59 7.22 -6.08
N LEU A 23 1.92 6.74 -4.88
CA LEU A 23 1.41 7.24 -3.61
C LEU A 23 2.59 7.70 -2.77
N THR A 24 2.93 8.99 -2.87
CA THR A 24 4.12 9.57 -2.20
C THR A 24 3.85 10.06 -0.79
N LYS A 25 2.62 10.52 -0.50
CA LYS A 25 2.25 11.04 0.81
C LYS A 25 0.82 10.66 1.16
N TRP A 26 0.68 9.87 2.20
CA TRP A 26 -0.58 9.50 2.85
C TRP A 26 -0.27 9.07 4.28
N CYS A 27 -1.28 9.10 5.13
CA CYS A 27 -1.12 8.89 6.57
C CYS A 27 -2.26 8.05 7.13
N THR A 28 -1.99 7.43 8.28
CA THR A 28 -3.03 6.81 9.10
C THR A 28 -3.78 7.88 9.90
N GLU A 29 -4.90 7.52 10.52
CA GLU A 29 -5.62 8.44 11.41
C GLU A 29 -4.85 8.74 12.69
N ASP A 30 -4.08 7.76 13.18
CA ASP A 30 -3.26 7.91 14.38
C ASP A 30 -2.14 8.96 14.15
N GLN A 31 -1.54 9.01 12.94
CA GLN A 31 -0.56 10.04 12.57
C GLN A 31 -1.17 11.45 12.48
N LEU A 32 -2.49 11.55 12.24
CA LEU A 32 -3.15 12.85 12.24
C LEU A 32 -3.36 13.35 13.66
N ARG A 33 -3.63 12.45 14.62
CA ARG A 33 -3.83 12.80 16.03
C ARG A 33 -2.54 13.15 16.76
N ASP A 34 -1.43 12.50 16.42
CA ASP A 34 -0.12 12.80 17.02
C ASP A 34 0.45 14.15 16.57
N ASN A 35 -0.02 14.69 15.44
CA ASN A 35 0.37 16.01 14.92
C ASN A 35 -0.62 17.13 15.29
N ASP A 36 -1.72 16.81 15.96
CA ASP A 36 -2.68 17.82 16.44
C ASP A 36 -2.10 18.45 17.71
N ASP A 37 -1.30 19.52 17.56
CA ASP A 37 -0.95 20.39 18.69
C ASP A 37 -2.24 21.07 19.19
N PRO A 38 -2.69 20.80 20.44
CA PRO A 38 -3.92 21.35 20.99
C PRO A 38 -3.88 22.88 21.15
N HIS A 39 -2.74 23.54 20.93
CA HIS A 39 -2.55 24.98 21.00
C HIS A 39 -2.40 25.69 19.65
N SER A 40 -2.49 24.96 18.53
CA SER A 40 -2.46 25.57 17.20
C SER A 40 -3.88 25.98 16.76
N ASP A 41 -4.23 27.26 16.97
CA ASP A 41 -5.47 27.89 16.46
C ASP A 41 -5.50 28.00 14.91
N ASP A 42 -4.47 27.49 14.23
CA ASP A 42 -4.23 27.61 12.78
C ASP A 42 -4.44 26.30 11.98
N GLU A 43 -5.11 25.28 12.52
CA GLU A 43 -5.54 24.14 11.67
C GLU A 43 -6.69 24.61 10.75
N PRO A 44 -6.49 24.72 9.42
CA PRO A 44 -7.60 25.02 8.53
C PRO A 44 -8.55 23.84 8.61
N ARG A 45 -9.68 24.00 9.32
CA ARG A 45 -10.78 23.03 9.48
C ARG A 45 -10.80 22.08 8.29
N ARG A 46 -10.14 20.92 8.40
CA ARG A 46 -9.94 20.05 7.24
C ARG A 46 -11.30 19.72 6.69
N GLN A 47 -11.63 20.28 5.52
CA GLN A 47 -12.98 20.19 4.99
C GLN A 47 -13.29 18.71 4.83
N ARG A 48 -14.31 18.24 5.56
CA ARG A 48 -14.73 16.85 5.46
C ARG A 48 -15.08 16.57 4.01
N PRO A 49 -14.53 15.49 3.42
CA PRO A 49 -14.77 15.20 2.03
C PRO A 49 -16.27 14.96 1.82
N THR A 50 -16.80 15.45 0.69
CA THR A 50 -18.13 15.05 0.25
C THR A 50 -18.07 13.57 -0.14
N VAL A 51 -18.75 12.72 0.63
CA VAL A 51 -18.81 11.26 0.40
C VAL A 51 -20.19 10.88 -0.11
N ASP A 52 -20.24 10.32 -1.31
CA ASP A 52 -21.44 9.63 -1.80
C ASP A 52 -21.59 8.29 -1.07
N GLU A 53 -22.40 8.30 -0.02
CA GLU A 53 -22.59 7.14 0.83
C GLU A 53 -23.21 5.95 0.09
N ALA A 54 -24.10 6.19 -0.87
CA ALA A 54 -24.76 5.12 -1.62
C ALA A 54 -23.73 4.38 -2.50
N LEU A 55 -22.88 5.14 -3.20
CA LEU A 55 -21.78 4.60 -3.97
C LEU A 55 -20.80 3.84 -3.06
N MET A 56 -20.35 4.46 -1.96
CA MET A 56 -19.37 3.85 -1.07
C MET A 56 -19.90 2.61 -0.35
N ARG A 57 -21.18 2.56 0.04
CA ARG A 57 -21.79 1.32 0.58
C ARG A 57 -21.73 0.18 -0.45
N THR A 58 -22.00 0.47 -1.72
CA THR A 58 -21.91 -0.53 -2.79
C THR A 58 -20.49 -1.03 -2.98
N VAL A 59 -19.50 -0.14 -2.93
CA VAL A 59 -18.06 -0.48 -3.01
C VAL A 59 -17.65 -1.32 -1.80
N LEU A 60 -18.00 -0.91 -0.59
CA LEU A 60 -17.60 -1.59 0.64
C LEU A 60 -18.19 -2.99 0.75
N LYS A 61 -19.40 -3.25 0.24
CA LYS A 61 -19.95 -4.62 0.16
C LYS A 61 -19.07 -5.58 -0.64
N LYS A 62 -18.31 -5.08 -1.63
CA LYS A 62 -17.39 -5.89 -2.45
C LYS A 62 -16.01 -6.06 -1.80
N VAL A 63 -15.54 -5.04 -1.11
CA VAL A 63 -14.18 -5.00 -0.51
C VAL A 63 -14.16 -5.56 0.91
N CYS A 64 -15.29 -5.54 1.61
CA CYS A 64 -15.40 -5.88 3.02
C CYS A 64 -16.73 -6.62 3.28
N PRO A 65 -16.73 -7.96 3.33
CA PRO A 65 -17.98 -8.73 3.43
C PRO A 65 -18.67 -8.62 4.79
N HIS A 66 -17.96 -8.27 5.86
CA HIS A 66 -18.52 -8.18 7.21
C HIS A 66 -19.26 -6.84 7.44
N PRO A 67 -20.58 -6.85 7.74
CA PRO A 67 -21.37 -5.62 7.89
C PRO A 67 -20.86 -4.65 8.97
N GLU A 68 -20.35 -5.17 10.07
CA GLU A 68 -19.78 -4.37 11.17
C GLU A 68 -18.54 -3.60 10.70
N GLU A 69 -17.67 -4.27 9.93
CA GLU A 69 -16.49 -3.62 9.34
C GLU A 69 -16.91 -2.57 8.30
N GLN A 70 -17.94 -2.80 7.48
CA GLN A 70 -18.43 -1.80 6.52
C GLN A 70 -18.85 -0.49 7.21
N THR A 71 -19.47 -0.59 8.39
CA THR A 71 -19.87 0.58 9.20
C THR A 71 -18.63 1.34 9.68
N LYS A 72 -17.61 0.61 10.17
CA LYS A 72 -16.32 1.20 10.57
C LYS A 72 -15.67 1.92 9.39
N TRP A 73 -15.53 1.25 8.24
CA TRP A 73 -14.99 1.82 7.00
C TRP A 73 -15.68 3.13 6.62
N MET A 74 -17.02 3.15 6.60
CA MET A 74 -17.79 4.35 6.26
C MET A 74 -17.48 5.51 7.21
N GLY A 75 -17.33 5.24 8.52
CA GLY A 75 -16.92 6.23 9.50
C GLY A 75 -15.56 6.86 9.18
N HIS A 76 -14.56 6.04 8.82
CA HIS A 76 -13.22 6.52 8.46
C HIS A 76 -13.20 7.30 7.13
N LEU A 77 -13.98 6.86 6.13
CA LEU A 77 -14.11 7.59 4.86
C LEU A 77 -14.66 9.00 5.07
N LYS A 78 -15.70 9.14 5.91
CA LYS A 78 -16.32 10.43 6.30
C LYS A 78 -15.37 11.35 7.07
N ARG A 79 -14.42 10.78 7.82
CA ARG A 79 -13.37 11.51 8.55
C ARG A 79 -12.13 11.80 7.71
N ALA A 80 -12.19 11.60 6.39
CA ALA A 80 -11.08 11.84 5.48
C ALA A 80 -9.83 10.96 5.74
N ASN A 81 -9.97 9.83 6.43
CA ASN A 81 -8.85 8.94 6.71
C ASN A 81 -8.22 8.45 5.39
N LEU A 82 -6.96 8.83 5.15
CA LEU A 82 -6.29 8.57 3.87
C LEU A 82 -5.99 7.09 3.66
N ASP A 83 -5.66 6.34 4.72
CA ASP A 83 -5.47 4.89 4.66
C ASP A 83 -6.73 4.18 4.11
N ALA A 84 -7.90 4.53 4.63
CA ALA A 84 -9.17 3.99 4.11
C ALA A 84 -9.41 4.35 2.63
N TRP A 85 -9.12 5.58 2.21
CA TRP A 85 -9.29 5.98 0.82
C TRP A 85 -8.28 5.33 -0.13
N VAL A 86 -7.02 5.22 0.29
CA VAL A 86 -5.94 4.58 -0.49
C VAL A 86 -6.21 3.09 -0.67
N ALA A 87 -6.73 2.43 0.36
CA ALA A 87 -7.11 1.03 0.29
C ALA A 87 -8.13 0.75 -0.84
N LEU A 88 -9.08 1.66 -1.07
CA LEU A 88 -10.07 1.54 -2.15
C LEU A 88 -9.52 1.85 -3.55
N LEU A 89 -8.31 2.41 -3.69
CA LEU A 89 -7.71 2.62 -5.01
C LEU A 89 -7.33 1.30 -5.68
N LEU A 90 -6.77 0.35 -4.93
CA LEU A 90 -6.26 -0.91 -5.48
C LEU A 90 -7.35 -1.71 -6.24
N PRO A 91 -8.54 -1.98 -5.65
CA PRO A 91 -9.61 -2.68 -6.38
C PRO A 91 -10.25 -1.83 -7.49
N ALA A 92 -10.06 -0.50 -7.50
CA ALA A 92 -10.58 0.35 -8.57
C ALA A 92 -9.73 0.28 -9.86
N LEU A 93 -8.51 -0.24 -9.79
CA LEU A 93 -7.50 -0.19 -10.87
C LEU A 93 -7.17 -1.62 -11.37
N PRO A 94 -8.04 -2.27 -12.16
CA PRO A 94 -7.87 -3.69 -12.53
C PRO A 94 -6.64 -3.97 -13.40
N ASN A 95 -6.15 -2.98 -14.14
CA ASN A 95 -5.03 -3.13 -15.07
C ASN A 95 -3.72 -2.55 -14.54
N LEU A 96 -3.61 -2.39 -13.22
CA LEU A 96 -2.43 -1.83 -12.58
C LEU A 96 -1.21 -2.73 -12.84
N GLN A 97 -0.13 -2.12 -13.34
CA GLN A 97 1.11 -2.76 -13.77
C GLN A 97 2.27 -2.43 -12.86
N THR A 98 2.32 -1.19 -12.36
CA THR A 98 3.35 -0.75 -11.43
C THR A 98 2.78 0.08 -10.28
N ILE A 99 3.36 -0.08 -9.09
CA ILE A 99 3.03 0.74 -7.93
C ILE A 99 4.31 1.30 -7.31
N ILE A 100 4.30 2.60 -7.00
CA ILE A 100 5.30 3.23 -6.14
C ILE A 100 4.58 3.68 -4.86
N LEU A 101 5.03 3.19 -3.72
CA LEU A 101 4.40 3.39 -2.41
C LEU A 101 5.37 4.01 -1.42
N SER A 102 4.96 5.10 -0.79
CA SER A 102 5.54 5.51 0.47
C SER A 102 4.63 5.08 1.62
N VAL A 103 4.95 3.98 2.27
CA VAL A 103 4.09 3.43 3.34
C VAL A 103 4.23 4.29 4.61
N PRO A 104 3.11 4.64 5.27
CA PRO A 104 3.15 5.35 6.55
C PRO A 104 3.95 4.57 7.61
N GLN A 105 4.56 5.28 8.56
CA GLN A 105 5.31 4.65 9.65
C GLN A 105 4.39 3.86 10.59
N GLN A 106 3.21 4.42 10.86
CA GLN A 106 2.17 3.72 11.59
C GLN A 106 1.42 2.77 10.68
N ASP A 107 0.84 1.74 11.28
CA ASP A 107 0.20 0.65 10.57
C ASP A 107 -1.00 1.09 9.69
N PRO A 108 -0.91 0.99 8.34
CA PRO A 108 -2.01 1.31 7.44
C PRO A 108 -3.00 0.13 7.39
N THR A 109 -3.83 0.03 8.43
CA THR A 109 -4.73 -1.10 8.68
C THR A 109 -5.67 -1.39 7.50
N PHE A 110 -6.29 -0.37 6.90
CA PHE A 110 -7.24 -0.54 5.81
C PHE A 110 -6.55 -0.99 4.53
N PHE A 111 -5.43 -0.36 4.18
CA PHE A 111 -4.63 -0.71 3.03
C PHE A 111 -4.10 -2.14 3.15
N ARG A 112 -3.47 -2.49 4.29
CA ARG A 112 -2.95 -3.84 4.51
C ARG A 112 -4.05 -4.89 4.39
N LYS A 113 -5.17 -4.72 5.11
CA LYS A 113 -6.29 -5.68 5.05
C LYS A 113 -6.80 -5.86 3.62
N THR A 114 -6.94 -4.77 2.88
CA THR A 114 -7.42 -4.82 1.49
C THR A 114 -6.41 -5.49 0.58
N LEU A 115 -5.12 -5.15 0.71
CA LEU A 115 -4.05 -5.79 -0.07
C LEU A 115 -4.02 -7.30 0.16
N ILE A 116 -4.05 -7.75 1.42
CA ILE A 116 -4.08 -9.17 1.79
C ILE A 116 -5.29 -9.88 1.17
N GLN A 117 -6.47 -9.24 1.14
CA GLN A 117 -7.65 -9.82 0.51
C GLN A 117 -7.55 -9.89 -1.01
N LEU A 118 -6.98 -8.87 -1.66
CA LEU A 118 -6.76 -8.84 -3.11
C LEU A 118 -5.79 -9.93 -3.56
N VAL A 119 -4.64 -10.07 -2.89
CA VAL A 119 -3.63 -11.09 -3.25
C VAL A 119 -4.11 -12.51 -2.95
N ASN A 120 -5.05 -12.67 -2.02
CA ASN A 120 -5.75 -13.94 -1.77
C ASN A 120 -6.92 -14.20 -2.74
N ALA A 121 -7.12 -13.33 -3.74
CA ALA A 121 -8.24 -13.40 -4.69
C ALA A 121 -9.64 -13.42 -4.02
N LYS A 122 -9.75 -12.95 -2.77
CA LYS A 122 -11.04 -12.81 -2.07
C LYS A 122 -11.85 -11.64 -2.62
N ILE A 123 -11.17 -10.66 -3.23
CA ILE A 123 -11.78 -9.56 -3.96
C ILE A 123 -11.46 -9.76 -5.44
N GLN A 124 -12.50 -9.88 -6.26
CA GLN A 124 -12.39 -9.98 -7.71
C GLN A 124 -12.84 -8.67 -8.37
N VAL A 125 -12.12 -8.26 -9.42
CA VAL A 125 -12.48 -7.10 -10.25
C VAL A 125 -12.77 -7.62 -11.65
N ASP A 126 -14.01 -7.42 -12.12
CA ASP A 126 -14.48 -7.89 -13.42
C ASP A 126 -14.23 -9.40 -13.65
N ASN A 127 -14.48 -10.24 -12.63
CA ASN A 127 -14.26 -11.70 -12.62
C ASN A 127 -12.79 -12.13 -12.82
N THR A 128 -11.84 -11.20 -12.71
CA THR A 128 -10.41 -11.49 -12.71
C THR A 128 -9.82 -11.29 -11.32
N PRO A 129 -8.78 -12.06 -10.93
CA PRO A 129 -8.02 -11.77 -9.73
C PRO A 129 -7.47 -10.33 -9.81
N ALA A 130 -7.73 -9.55 -8.78
CA ALA A 130 -7.21 -8.20 -8.71
C ALA A 130 -5.67 -8.20 -8.74
N LEU A 131 -5.08 -7.13 -9.27
CA LEU A 131 -3.63 -6.98 -9.39
C LEU A 131 -2.94 -8.07 -10.23
N SER A 132 -3.70 -8.82 -11.05
CA SER A 132 -3.15 -9.88 -11.93
C SER A 132 -2.15 -9.37 -12.97
N LYS A 133 -2.15 -8.08 -13.29
CA LYS A 133 -1.19 -7.44 -14.21
C LYS A 133 -0.04 -6.74 -13.49
N LEU A 134 -0.04 -6.72 -12.17
CA LEU A 134 0.96 -6.04 -11.37
C LEU A 134 2.27 -6.81 -11.44
N HIS A 135 3.30 -6.18 -11.99
CA HIS A 135 4.61 -6.80 -12.19
C HIS A 135 5.76 -6.05 -11.51
N SER A 136 5.51 -4.84 -11.02
CA SER A 136 6.52 -4.07 -10.29
C SER A 136 5.94 -3.31 -9.10
N VAL A 137 6.61 -3.39 -7.96
CA VAL A 137 6.36 -2.54 -6.79
C VAL A 137 7.66 -1.90 -6.33
N SER A 138 7.59 -0.63 -5.94
CA SER A 138 8.71 0.10 -5.34
C SER A 138 8.26 0.79 -4.06
N LEU A 139 8.97 0.52 -2.97
CA LEU A 139 8.82 1.24 -1.70
C LEU A 139 9.78 2.43 -1.70
N ILE A 140 9.27 3.62 -1.39
CA ILE A 140 10.06 4.86 -1.34
C ILE A 140 9.94 5.53 0.02
N THR A 141 10.97 6.26 0.44
CA THR A 141 10.94 7.15 1.60
C THR A 141 9.97 8.31 1.36
N GLN A 142 9.39 8.83 2.44
CA GLN A 142 8.66 10.10 2.36
C GLN A 142 9.73 11.19 2.38
N THR A 143 9.95 11.86 1.26
CA THR A 143 10.78 13.08 1.23
C THR A 143 9.92 14.22 1.75
N SER A 144 9.94 14.47 3.05
CA SER A 144 9.52 15.77 3.59
C SER A 144 10.75 16.52 4.05
N ASP A 145 10.84 17.80 3.68
CA ASP A 145 12.00 18.66 3.91
C ASP A 145 12.45 18.74 5.37
N ASP A 146 11.57 18.39 6.33
CA ASP A 146 11.82 18.52 7.78
C ASP A 146 11.78 17.20 8.57
N ALA A 147 11.67 16.03 7.93
CA ALA A 147 11.65 14.75 8.66
C ALA A 147 12.85 13.89 8.28
N PHE A 148 13.58 13.42 9.31
CA PHE A 148 14.52 12.31 9.18
C PHE A 148 13.91 11.20 8.32
N GLU A 149 14.67 10.70 7.35
CA GLU A 149 14.25 9.58 6.52
C GLU A 149 13.81 8.42 7.42
N SER A 150 12.50 8.21 7.54
CA SER A 150 11.97 7.10 8.32
C SER A 150 12.05 5.84 7.49
N GLU A 151 12.87 4.91 7.95
CA GLU A 151 13.04 3.60 7.33
C GLU A 151 11.70 2.88 7.16
N LYS A 152 11.53 2.18 6.04
CA LYS A 152 10.30 1.48 5.69
C LYS A 152 10.37 0.02 6.07
N ASP A 153 9.32 -0.46 6.71
CA ASP A 153 9.24 -1.85 7.15
C ASP A 153 9.17 -2.79 5.93
N ALA A 154 10.17 -3.66 5.75
CA ALA A 154 10.23 -4.59 4.62
C ALA A 154 9.00 -5.50 4.51
N ALA A 155 8.29 -5.75 5.62
CA ALA A 155 7.11 -6.60 5.65
C ALA A 155 5.98 -6.10 4.73
N CYS A 156 5.91 -4.79 4.47
CA CYS A 156 4.85 -4.23 3.62
C CYS A 156 4.93 -4.65 2.15
N ALA A 157 6.11 -5.07 1.66
CA ALA A 157 6.26 -5.61 0.32
C ALA A 157 5.87 -7.09 0.22
N VAL A 158 5.83 -7.82 1.34
CA VAL A 158 5.68 -9.28 1.38
C VAL A 158 4.41 -9.79 0.66
N PRO A 159 3.23 -9.15 0.78
CA PRO A 159 2.04 -9.59 0.04
C PRO A 159 2.23 -9.65 -1.48
N PHE A 160 3.07 -8.78 -2.05
CA PHE A 160 3.29 -8.73 -3.49
C PHE A 160 4.05 -9.95 -4.03
N PHE A 161 4.83 -10.65 -3.20
CA PHE A 161 5.53 -11.88 -3.58
C PHE A 161 4.57 -13.04 -3.89
N LYS A 162 3.31 -12.95 -3.46
CA LYS A 162 2.27 -13.94 -3.79
C LYS A 162 1.73 -13.78 -5.21
N LEU A 163 1.88 -12.60 -5.83
CA LEU A 163 1.26 -12.32 -7.12
C LEU A 163 2.01 -13.04 -8.26
N PRO A 164 1.30 -13.74 -9.16
CA PRO A 164 1.92 -14.58 -10.19
C PRO A 164 2.62 -13.77 -11.29
N SER A 165 2.20 -12.52 -11.50
CA SER A 165 2.79 -11.61 -12.48
C SER A 165 3.90 -10.73 -11.89
N MET A 166 4.15 -10.82 -10.58
CA MET A 166 5.18 -10.00 -9.93
C MET A 166 6.56 -10.38 -10.47
N ARG A 167 7.37 -9.39 -10.85
CA ARG A 167 8.74 -9.60 -11.37
C ARG A 167 9.77 -8.79 -10.63
N LYS A 168 9.42 -7.55 -10.25
CA LYS A 168 10.33 -6.61 -9.62
C LYS A 168 9.78 -6.10 -8.30
N VAL A 169 10.58 -6.21 -7.24
CA VAL A 169 10.34 -5.52 -5.96
C VAL A 169 11.53 -4.62 -5.71
N ALA A 170 11.26 -3.34 -5.44
CA ALA A 170 12.29 -2.36 -5.14
C ALA A 170 12.01 -1.65 -3.81
N GLY A 171 13.05 -1.14 -3.16
CA GLY A 171 12.94 -0.42 -1.91
C GLY A 171 14.03 0.63 -1.73
N SER A 172 13.72 1.72 -1.04
CA SER A 172 14.67 2.71 -0.56
C SER A 172 14.55 2.84 0.97
N SER A 173 15.68 2.82 1.66
CA SER A 173 15.81 2.88 3.12
C SER A 173 14.86 1.90 3.82
N VAL A 174 14.97 0.61 3.50
CA VAL A 174 14.12 -0.45 4.03
C VAL A 174 14.76 -1.12 5.25
N ARG A 175 14.03 -1.18 6.37
CA ARG A 175 14.47 -1.82 7.61
C ARG A 175 13.94 -3.24 7.76
N ASP A 176 14.62 -4.01 8.60
CA ASP A 176 14.15 -5.32 8.98
C ASP A 176 12.78 -5.26 9.67
N PRO A 177 11.88 -6.19 9.30
CA PRO A 177 10.58 -6.27 9.89
C PRO A 177 10.71 -6.92 11.27
N SER A 178 9.99 -6.39 12.27
CA SER A 178 9.85 -7.11 13.54
C SER A 178 8.96 -8.34 13.34
N ASP A 179 9.08 -9.35 14.21
CA ASP A 179 8.21 -10.54 14.17
C ASP A 179 6.72 -10.16 14.16
N ALA A 180 6.35 -9.17 14.96
CA ALA A 180 4.98 -8.66 15.00
C ALA A 180 4.55 -8.04 13.67
N SER A 181 5.45 -7.30 13.00
CA SER A 181 5.16 -6.72 11.69
C SER A 181 5.06 -7.79 10.60
N MET A 182 6.01 -8.73 10.56
CA MET A 182 5.97 -9.87 9.65
C MET A 182 4.68 -10.66 9.80
N GLN A 183 4.30 -11.01 11.03
CA GLN A 183 3.07 -11.73 11.31
C GLN A 183 1.86 -10.98 10.74
N ARG A 184 1.77 -9.66 10.96
CA ARG A 184 0.63 -8.86 10.49
C ARG A 184 0.51 -8.80 8.96
N TRP A 185 1.64 -8.74 8.25
CA TRP A 185 1.66 -8.66 6.78
C TRP A 185 1.58 -10.02 6.09
N THR A 186 1.88 -11.11 6.80
CA THR A 186 1.85 -12.48 6.25
C THR A 186 0.64 -13.30 6.68
N ASP A 187 -0.11 -12.85 7.69
CA ASP A 187 -1.26 -13.58 8.21
C ASP A 187 -2.30 -13.89 7.10
N GLY A 188 -2.66 -15.16 7.00
CA GLY A 188 -3.58 -15.66 5.99
C GLY A 188 -3.08 -15.60 4.54
N LEU A 189 -1.81 -15.27 4.27
CA LEU A 189 -1.25 -15.32 2.91
C LEU A 189 -0.81 -16.73 2.48
N GLY A 190 -0.44 -17.61 3.43
CA GLY A 190 0.08 -18.94 3.09
C GLY A 190 1.30 -18.88 2.17
N LEU A 191 2.18 -17.89 2.36
CA LEU A 191 3.40 -17.74 1.59
C LEU A 191 4.34 -18.89 1.90
N THR A 192 4.83 -19.57 0.87
CA THR A 192 5.90 -20.56 0.99
C THR A 192 7.22 -19.92 0.58
N PRO A 193 8.33 -20.17 1.32
CA PRO A 193 9.66 -19.76 0.89
C PRO A 193 9.97 -20.26 -0.52
N HIS A 194 10.74 -19.49 -1.29
CA HIS A 194 11.17 -19.84 -2.65
C HIS A 194 10.04 -20.15 -3.65
N SER A 195 8.86 -19.54 -3.47
CA SER A 195 7.70 -19.75 -4.35
C SER A 195 7.40 -18.58 -5.29
N SER A 196 7.95 -17.39 -5.00
CA SER A 196 7.65 -16.17 -5.73
C SER A 196 8.21 -16.20 -7.15
N SER A 197 7.50 -15.51 -8.05
CA SER A 197 7.89 -15.27 -9.44
C SER A 197 8.78 -14.03 -9.63
N VAL A 198 9.13 -13.34 -8.54
CA VAL A 198 10.07 -12.22 -8.53
C VAL A 198 11.45 -12.69 -8.98
N THR A 199 12.00 -11.98 -9.96
CA THR A 199 13.34 -12.22 -10.52
C THR A 199 14.28 -11.02 -10.34
N GLN A 200 13.74 -9.85 -9.98
CA GLN A 200 14.51 -8.61 -9.81
C GLN A 200 14.24 -8.01 -8.44
N LEU A 201 15.32 -7.73 -7.72
CA LEU A 201 15.31 -6.98 -6.48
C LEU A 201 16.25 -5.78 -6.62
N GLU A 202 15.74 -4.58 -6.35
CA GLU A 202 16.55 -3.35 -6.34
C GLU A 202 16.42 -2.66 -5.00
N VAL A 203 17.54 -2.42 -4.33
CA VAL A 203 17.52 -1.74 -3.04
C VAL A 203 18.46 -0.56 -3.06
N ASP A 204 17.93 0.58 -2.66
CA ASP A 204 18.70 1.77 -2.35
C ASP A 204 18.90 1.81 -0.83
N CYS A 205 20.12 1.47 -0.41
CA CYS A 205 20.52 1.43 0.98
C CYS A 205 20.74 2.85 1.49
N GLY A 206 19.82 3.30 2.34
CA GLY A 206 20.04 4.43 3.24
C GLY A 206 20.95 4.03 4.41
N VAL A 207 20.56 4.40 5.63
CA VAL A 207 21.42 4.28 6.84
C VAL A 207 21.53 2.83 7.37
N SER A 208 20.59 1.93 7.06
CA SER A 208 20.62 0.53 7.50
C SER A 208 20.42 -0.47 6.36
N ASN A 209 21.05 -1.64 6.51
CA ASN A 209 21.21 -2.67 5.46
C ASN A 209 20.40 -3.96 5.72
N GLU A 210 19.51 -3.98 6.72
CA GLU A 210 19.11 -5.26 7.32
C GLU A 210 17.84 -5.87 6.68
N GLY A 211 16.94 -5.06 6.10
CA GLY A 211 15.59 -5.48 5.64
C GLY A 211 15.45 -6.43 4.45
N ILE A 212 16.52 -6.68 3.71
CA ILE A 212 16.45 -7.28 2.36
C ILE A 212 16.50 -8.81 2.40
N SER A 213 17.04 -9.37 3.50
CA SER A 213 17.18 -10.81 3.70
C SER A 213 15.84 -11.55 3.59
N TRP A 214 14.76 -10.92 4.04
CA TRP A 214 13.40 -11.48 3.92
C TRP A 214 12.90 -11.55 2.49
N TRP A 215 13.23 -10.58 1.64
CA TRP A 215 12.78 -10.56 0.25
C TRP A 215 13.42 -11.67 -0.57
N THR A 216 14.71 -11.94 -0.34
CA THR A 216 15.42 -13.01 -1.05
C THR A 216 14.85 -14.39 -0.70
N MET A 217 14.43 -14.60 0.54
CA MET A 217 13.82 -15.87 1.02
C MET A 217 12.57 -16.28 0.22
N PHE A 218 11.79 -15.34 -0.29
CA PHE A 218 10.59 -15.65 -1.07
C PHE A 218 10.88 -15.94 -2.55
N CYS A 219 12.01 -15.46 -3.09
CA CYS A 219 12.32 -15.55 -4.51
C CYS A 219 12.68 -16.99 -4.89
N ARG A 220 11.97 -17.59 -5.84
CA ARG A 220 12.32 -18.93 -6.35
C ARG A 220 13.60 -18.92 -7.17
N ARG A 221 13.78 -17.88 -7.99
CA ARG A 221 14.92 -17.73 -8.91
C ARG A 221 15.18 -16.24 -9.13
N LEU A 222 16.04 -15.68 -8.29
CA LEU A 222 16.48 -14.30 -8.46
C LEU A 222 17.50 -14.24 -9.61
N GLU A 223 17.26 -13.35 -10.58
CA GLU A 223 18.11 -13.16 -11.77
C GLU A 223 18.94 -11.88 -11.68
N SER A 224 18.40 -10.85 -11.01
CA SER A 224 19.07 -9.58 -10.79
C SER A 224 18.87 -9.13 -9.35
N PHE A 225 19.98 -8.78 -8.70
CA PHE A 225 20.02 -8.19 -7.37
C PHE A 225 20.91 -6.95 -7.44
N GLU A 226 20.31 -5.77 -7.39
CA GLU A 226 21.02 -4.51 -7.38
C GLU A 226 20.92 -3.87 -6.01
N VAL A 227 22.08 -3.49 -5.45
CA VAL A 227 22.18 -2.72 -4.23
C VAL A 227 22.91 -1.44 -4.56
N ARG A 228 22.22 -0.31 -4.39
CA ARG A 228 22.82 1.02 -4.50
C ARG A 228 23.11 1.47 -3.07
N PHE A 229 24.32 1.92 -2.84
CA PHE A 229 24.70 2.60 -1.61
C PHE A 229 24.72 4.08 -1.92
N GLY A 230 24.12 4.90 -1.05
CA GLY A 230 24.18 6.35 -1.21
C GLY A 230 25.63 6.82 -1.30
N ASP A 231 26.02 7.34 -2.46
CA ASP A 231 26.91 8.49 -2.51
C ASP A 231 25.97 9.70 -2.49
N PRO A 232 26.06 10.61 -1.50
CA PRO A 232 25.22 11.81 -1.52
C PRO A 232 25.61 12.60 -2.78
N ALA A 233 24.73 12.61 -3.78
CA ALA A 233 24.90 13.49 -4.91
C ALA A 233 25.01 14.94 -4.39
N ALA A 234 26.12 15.57 -4.75
CA ALA A 234 26.52 16.95 -4.46
C ALA A 234 25.51 18.00 -4.94
#